data_AF-A0AA36JSB3-F1
#
_entry.id   AF-A0AA36JSB3-F1
#
_cell.length_a   1.000
_cell.length_b   1.000
_cell.length_c   1.000
_cell.angle_alpha   90.00
_cell.angle_beta   90.00
_cell.angle_gamma   90.00
#
_symmetry.space_group_name_H-M   'P 1'
#
loop_
_entity.id
_entity.type
_entity.pdbx_description
1 polymer ?
#
loop_
_entity_poly.entity_id
_entity_poly.type
_entity_poly.pdbx_seq_one_letter_code
_entity_poly.pdbx_strand_id
1 'polypeptide(L)'
;GIISPNIRKEFAWRMCRAICAWILVWQDSVTIVRGVQVPLLEAARWALSTGASSSCAQPGGAEFEVCPQPWAAVEAWQYACANLLAAEALGAGRWSHAASTAAAAGRFFVNPDRAAFAKVSEEAAALRRHMLEAELPLPKCTLDYPEVPGLGVPFPLVPVVISEPASLQLKGGAAMPLLALAVSGRSRPSVSDISQALRDGVRHLEVSPSVAHAVGQAIRESRVERSELFLSVLWQPPLDSAAKLQALADQLGPVDMMILPHALPFDAMRRAWRHLERLKAKGWLRALGVRGFRPEEVDALPSPNLVEYAQCVFTPYRPGPSRDTWKRFGQRQIALAAAGLLSDWPRPLRPPDDPHVRIIAERLGKSGAQVLLRWALQLGLAVVFRASPGHVRENLALDFELSPRDAQLISGLATLAEPLPPGDGFVHPYEPLPKMKREL
;
A
#
# COMPACT_ATOMS: atom_id res chain seq x y z
N GLY A 1 -19.94 33.83 6.63
CA GLY A 1 -19.81 35.07 5.86
C GLY A 1 -18.40 35.63 5.78
N ILE A 2 -17.32 34.84 5.90
CA ILE A 2 -15.95 35.33 5.67
C ILE A 2 -15.13 34.22 5.00
N ILE A 3 -15.50 33.80 3.78
CA ILE A 3 -14.60 33.28 2.73
C ILE A 3 -15.31 33.54 1.39
N SER A 4 -14.64 34.23 0.48
CA SER A 4 -15.16 34.66 -0.82
C SER A 4 -15.59 33.47 -1.72
N PRO A 5 -16.71 33.56 -2.47
CA PRO A 5 -17.15 32.54 -3.43
C PRO A 5 -16.13 32.21 -4.53
N ASN A 6 -15.17 33.10 -4.78
CA ASN A 6 -14.16 32.90 -5.84
C ASN A 6 -13.08 31.88 -5.45
N ILE A 7 -12.81 31.66 -4.16
CA ILE A 7 -11.81 30.67 -3.70
C ILE A 7 -12.30 29.23 -3.97
N ARG A 8 -13.61 28.97 -3.87
CA ARG A 8 -14.18 27.64 -4.19
C ARG A 8 -14.09 27.30 -5.67
N LYS A 9 -14.23 28.30 -6.55
CA LYS A 9 -14.08 28.11 -8.00
C LYS A 9 -12.62 27.89 -8.38
N GLU A 10 -11.69 28.61 -7.78
CA GLU A 10 -10.26 28.46 -8.09
C GLU A 10 -9.68 27.14 -7.55
N PHE A 11 -10.22 26.60 -6.45
CA PHE A 11 -9.85 25.31 -5.89
C PHE A 11 -10.39 24.12 -6.72
N ALA A 12 -11.67 24.18 -7.12
CA ALA A 12 -12.25 23.19 -8.05
C ALA A 12 -11.60 23.25 -9.43
N TRP A 13 -11.21 24.45 -9.89
CA TRP A 13 -10.52 24.64 -11.16
C TRP A 13 -9.07 24.14 -11.12
N ARG A 14 -8.35 24.29 -10.00
CA ARG A 14 -7.02 23.66 -9.78
C ARG A 14 -7.09 22.14 -9.71
N MET A 15 -8.14 21.59 -9.11
CA MET A 15 -8.36 20.13 -9.03
C MET A 15 -8.74 19.54 -10.41
N CYS A 16 -9.59 20.21 -11.18
CA CYS A 16 -9.88 19.85 -12.58
C CYS A 16 -8.67 20.05 -13.50
N ARG A 17 -7.85 21.10 -13.29
CA ARG A 17 -6.58 21.24 -14.01
C ARG A 17 -5.57 20.17 -13.62
N ALA A 18 -5.53 19.69 -12.38
CA ALA A 18 -4.68 18.58 -12.00
C ALA A 18 -5.13 17.26 -12.68
N ILE A 19 -6.44 17.06 -12.83
CA ILE A 19 -7.03 15.90 -13.53
C ILE A 19 -6.91 16.02 -15.06
N CYS A 20 -6.96 17.22 -15.65
CA CYS A 20 -6.75 17.43 -17.09
C CYS A 20 -5.26 17.54 -17.47
N ALA A 21 -4.40 18.10 -16.60
CA ALA A 21 -2.94 18.08 -16.75
C ALA A 21 -2.36 16.68 -16.55
N TRP A 22 -3.11 15.79 -15.90
CA TRP A 22 -2.86 14.35 -15.83
C TRP A 22 -2.67 13.69 -17.20
N ILE A 23 -3.32 14.23 -18.25
CA ILE A 23 -3.25 13.71 -19.63
C ILE A 23 -2.12 14.38 -20.46
N LEU A 24 -1.63 15.55 -20.06
CA LEU A 24 -0.77 16.40 -20.90
C LEU A 24 0.57 16.85 -20.28
N VAL A 25 0.82 16.60 -18.99
CA VAL A 25 2.06 17.02 -18.32
C VAL A 25 2.75 15.82 -17.67
N TRP A 26 3.02 14.82 -18.50
CA TRP A 26 4.21 13.99 -18.31
C TRP A 26 5.37 14.80 -18.89
N GLN A 27 5.92 15.75 -18.12
CA GLN A 27 7.17 16.39 -18.53
C GLN A 27 8.31 15.44 -18.16
N ASP A 28 9.07 15.01 -19.16
CA ASP A 28 10.28 14.17 -19.06
C ASP A 28 11.42 14.81 -18.24
N SER A 29 11.17 15.92 -17.54
CA SER A 29 12.15 16.60 -16.71
C SER A 29 12.30 15.88 -15.37
N VAL A 30 13.12 14.82 -15.38
CA VAL A 30 13.76 14.30 -14.18
C VAL A 30 14.64 15.41 -13.60
N THR A 31 14.25 15.97 -12.46
CA THR A 31 15.13 16.90 -11.74
C THR A 31 16.25 16.10 -11.10
N ILE A 32 17.49 16.32 -11.53
CA ILE A 32 18.66 15.69 -10.90
C ILE A 32 18.87 16.32 -9.53
N VAL A 33 18.71 15.54 -8.47
CA VAL A 33 18.87 16.02 -7.09
C VAL A 33 20.20 15.55 -6.54
N ARG A 34 21.13 16.49 -6.32
CA ARG A 34 22.46 16.15 -5.84
C ARG A 34 22.52 15.91 -4.33
N GLY A 35 23.44 15.05 -3.90
CA GLY A 35 23.80 14.97 -2.49
C GLY A 35 22.82 14.22 -1.58
N VAL A 36 22.12 13.19 -2.08
CA VAL A 36 21.20 12.38 -1.27
C VAL A 36 21.92 11.36 -0.42
N GLN A 37 21.94 11.56 0.90
CA GLN A 37 22.35 10.50 1.82
C GLN A 37 21.31 9.38 1.78
N VAL A 38 21.73 8.19 1.36
CA VAL A 38 20.92 6.98 1.39
C VAL A 38 21.52 5.93 2.33
N PRO A 39 20.69 5.25 3.13
CA PRO A 39 21.13 4.28 4.11
C PRO A 39 21.24 2.86 3.52
N LEU A 40 21.82 2.69 2.32
CA LEU A 40 21.86 1.40 1.60
C LEU A 40 22.43 0.26 2.48
N LEU A 41 23.58 0.51 3.11
CA LEU A 41 24.25 -0.49 3.95
C LEU A 41 23.47 -0.78 5.24
N GLU A 42 22.81 0.24 5.80
CA GLU A 42 21.94 0.07 6.97
C GLU A 42 20.68 -0.71 6.62
N ALA A 43 20.09 -0.46 5.45
CA ALA A 43 18.96 -1.21 4.91
C ALA A 43 19.32 -2.68 4.64
N ALA A 44 20.51 -2.94 4.10
CA ALA A 44 21.01 -4.31 3.95
C ALA A 44 21.18 -5.01 5.30
N ARG A 45 21.82 -4.34 6.27
CA ARG A 45 22.01 -4.88 7.63
C ARG A 45 20.67 -5.15 8.32
N TRP A 46 19.74 -4.22 8.21
CA TRP A 46 18.39 -4.34 8.76
C TRP A 46 17.67 -5.57 8.19
N ALA A 47 17.66 -5.73 6.87
CA ALA A 47 17.01 -6.88 6.23
C ALA A 47 17.63 -8.22 6.65
N LEU A 48 18.97 -8.29 6.75
CA LEU A 48 19.69 -9.48 7.24
C LEU A 48 19.42 -9.79 8.73
N SER A 49 18.99 -8.81 9.51
CA SER A 49 18.74 -8.93 10.95
C SER A 49 17.31 -9.35 11.33
N THR A 50 16.39 -9.38 10.37
CA THR A 50 14.99 -9.78 10.63
C THR A 50 14.90 -11.22 11.14
N GLY A 51 13.90 -11.52 11.97
CA GLY A 51 13.73 -12.86 12.57
C GLY A 51 13.65 -13.99 11.53
N ALA A 52 12.96 -13.75 10.41
CA ALA A 52 12.90 -14.68 9.28
C ALA A 52 14.28 -14.92 8.65
N SER A 53 15.02 -13.84 8.36
CA SER A 53 16.38 -13.92 7.81
C SER A 53 17.34 -14.62 8.78
N SER A 54 17.34 -14.21 10.05
CA SER A 54 18.33 -14.66 11.03
C SER A 54 18.16 -16.11 11.44
N SER A 55 16.92 -16.61 11.51
CA SER A 55 16.62 -18.00 11.89
C SER A 55 16.98 -18.98 10.77
N CYS A 56 16.70 -18.62 9.53
CA CYS A 56 16.96 -19.51 8.40
C CYS A 56 18.43 -19.50 7.95
N ALA A 57 19.20 -18.45 8.28
CA ALA A 57 20.63 -18.39 7.99
C ALA A 57 21.55 -19.06 9.04
N GLN A 58 21.00 -19.76 10.05
CA GLN A 58 21.81 -20.50 11.05
C GLN A 58 22.18 -21.91 10.59
N PRO A 59 23.22 -22.54 11.19
CA PRO A 59 23.46 -23.97 11.02
C PRO A 59 22.19 -24.79 11.33
N GLY A 60 21.75 -25.64 10.39
CA GLY A 60 20.50 -26.40 10.46
C GLY A 60 19.25 -25.65 9.96
N GLY A 61 19.29 -24.31 9.84
CA GLY A 61 18.22 -23.49 9.27
C GLY A 61 18.11 -23.56 7.74
N ALA A 62 19.12 -24.14 7.07
CA ALA A 62 19.15 -24.36 5.63
C ALA A 62 18.18 -25.48 5.17
N GLU A 63 17.61 -26.24 6.10
CA GLU A 63 16.56 -27.21 5.81
C GLU A 63 15.21 -26.50 5.69
N PHE A 64 14.53 -26.69 4.57
CA PHE A 64 13.23 -26.07 4.27
C PHE A 64 12.16 -26.38 5.34
N GLU A 65 12.25 -27.54 6.00
CA GLU A 65 11.33 -27.98 7.06
C GLU A 65 11.64 -27.35 8.43
N VAL A 66 12.87 -26.87 8.65
CA VAL A 66 13.33 -26.25 9.89
C VAL A 66 13.14 -24.74 9.85
N CYS A 67 13.30 -24.12 8.69
CA CYS A 67 13.06 -22.69 8.51
C CYS A 67 11.54 -22.38 8.61
N PRO A 68 11.10 -21.55 9.57
CA PRO A 68 9.68 -21.28 9.78
C PRO A 68 9.06 -20.44 8.66
N GLN A 69 9.89 -19.65 7.94
CA GLN A 69 9.43 -18.71 6.92
C GLN A 69 10.44 -18.60 5.75
N PRO A 70 10.62 -19.65 4.93
CA PRO A 70 11.67 -19.71 3.90
C PRO A 70 11.52 -18.63 2.84
N TRP A 71 10.29 -18.36 2.40
CA TRP A 71 10.01 -17.29 1.44
C TRP A 71 10.38 -15.92 1.98
N ALA A 72 9.96 -15.60 3.20
CA ALA A 72 10.30 -14.35 3.84
C ALA A 72 11.82 -14.16 3.98
N ALA A 73 12.53 -15.20 4.41
CA ALA A 73 13.99 -15.15 4.52
C ALA A 73 14.65 -14.82 3.17
N VAL A 74 14.27 -15.51 2.09
CA VAL A 74 14.83 -15.29 0.75
C VAL A 74 14.49 -13.90 0.22
N GLU A 75 13.29 -13.38 0.47
CA GLU A 75 12.92 -12.00 0.11
C GLU A 75 13.76 -10.95 0.85
N ALA A 76 14.01 -11.15 2.14
CA ALA A 76 14.86 -10.25 2.94
C ALA A 76 16.32 -10.29 2.46
N TRP A 77 16.84 -11.48 2.12
CA TRP A 77 18.19 -11.63 1.58
C TRP A 77 18.33 -10.98 0.20
N GLN A 78 17.33 -11.14 -0.67
CA GLN A 78 17.30 -10.46 -1.97
C GLN A 78 17.34 -8.94 -1.80
N TYR A 79 16.51 -8.40 -0.91
CA TYR A 79 16.50 -6.95 -0.63
C TYR A 79 17.84 -6.46 -0.07
N ALA A 80 18.46 -7.24 0.83
CA ALA A 80 19.79 -6.92 1.33
C ALA A 80 20.84 -6.89 0.20
N CYS A 81 20.83 -7.90 -0.67
CA CYS A 81 21.76 -7.97 -1.80
C CYS A 81 21.57 -6.80 -2.76
N ALA A 82 20.34 -6.43 -3.09
CA ALA A 82 20.06 -5.29 -3.98
C ALA A 82 20.65 -3.99 -3.42
N ASN A 83 20.52 -3.75 -2.11
CA ASN A 83 21.13 -2.62 -1.43
C ASN A 83 22.66 -2.64 -1.46
N LEU A 84 23.28 -3.80 -1.23
CA LEU A 84 24.74 -3.95 -1.25
C LEU A 84 25.32 -3.77 -2.66
N LEU A 85 24.65 -4.31 -3.67
CA LEU A 85 25.05 -4.15 -5.08
C LEU A 85 24.89 -2.70 -5.53
N ALA A 86 23.84 -2.00 -5.09
CA ALA A 86 23.69 -0.57 -5.31
C ALA A 86 24.80 0.23 -4.61
N ALA A 87 25.19 -0.15 -3.39
CA ALA A 87 26.30 0.48 -2.69
C ALA A 87 27.65 0.25 -3.41
N GLU A 88 27.92 -0.96 -3.90
CA GLU A 88 29.11 -1.28 -4.68
C GLU A 88 29.19 -0.47 -5.99
N ALA A 89 28.06 -0.31 -6.69
CA ALA A 89 27.97 0.53 -7.89
C ALA A 89 28.30 2.01 -7.60
N LEU A 90 28.08 2.47 -6.38
CA LEU A 90 28.44 3.80 -5.90
C LEU A 90 29.86 3.89 -5.31
N GLY A 91 30.65 2.82 -5.42
CA GLY A 91 32.01 2.75 -4.86
C GLY A 91 32.06 2.57 -3.34
N ALA A 92 30.93 2.27 -2.68
CA ALA A 92 30.84 2.08 -1.24
C ALA A 92 31.13 0.62 -0.84
N GLY A 93 32.40 0.22 -1.02
CA GLY A 93 32.90 -1.10 -0.68
C GLY A 93 32.61 -2.18 -1.73
N ARG A 94 33.14 -3.38 -1.49
CA ARG A 94 32.82 -4.59 -2.26
C ARG A 94 32.28 -5.63 -1.31
N TRP A 95 31.16 -6.24 -1.68
CA TRP A 95 30.40 -7.10 -0.76
C TRP A 95 30.42 -8.53 -1.27
N SER A 96 31.38 -9.30 -0.74
CA SER A 96 31.48 -10.73 -1.03
C SER A 96 30.16 -11.43 -0.74
N HIS A 97 29.80 -12.38 -1.60
CA HIS A 97 28.54 -13.14 -1.57
C HIS A 97 27.26 -12.37 -1.93
N ALA A 98 27.26 -11.04 -2.11
CA ALA A 98 26.03 -10.31 -2.45
C ALA A 98 25.47 -10.75 -3.82
N ALA A 99 26.31 -10.79 -4.85
CA ALA A 99 25.92 -11.22 -6.19
C ALA A 99 25.53 -12.72 -6.26
N SER A 100 26.26 -13.59 -5.57
CA SER A 100 25.97 -15.04 -5.55
C SER A 100 24.68 -15.35 -4.78
N THR A 101 24.44 -14.67 -3.65
CA THR A 101 23.20 -14.76 -2.88
C THR A 101 22.02 -14.28 -3.71
N ALA A 102 22.12 -13.13 -4.39
CA ALA A 102 21.06 -12.62 -5.26
C ALA A 102 20.74 -13.61 -6.40
N ALA A 103 21.76 -14.19 -7.04
CA ALA A 103 21.56 -15.21 -8.06
C ALA A 103 20.91 -16.50 -7.51
N ALA A 104 21.26 -16.91 -6.29
CA ALA A 104 20.65 -18.06 -5.63
C ALA A 104 19.19 -17.78 -5.25
N ALA A 105 18.88 -16.59 -4.74
CA ALA A 105 17.52 -16.14 -4.48
C ALA A 105 16.69 -16.14 -5.77
N GLY A 106 17.21 -15.58 -6.87
CA GLY A 106 16.55 -15.62 -8.18
C GLY A 106 16.22 -17.04 -8.65
N ARG A 107 17.14 -18.01 -8.46
CA ARG A 107 16.86 -19.43 -8.74
C ARG A 107 15.74 -19.99 -7.86
N PHE A 108 15.71 -19.65 -6.58
CA PHE A 108 14.63 -20.06 -5.67
C PHE A 108 13.27 -19.52 -6.11
N PHE A 109 13.17 -18.25 -6.53
CA PHE A 109 11.90 -17.68 -7.02
C PHE A 109 11.44 -18.34 -8.34
N VAL A 110 12.38 -18.78 -9.18
CA VAL A 110 12.04 -19.54 -10.39
C VAL A 110 11.65 -20.99 -10.05
N ASN A 111 12.38 -21.69 -9.20
CA ASN A 111 12.08 -23.07 -8.82
C ASN A 111 12.26 -23.25 -7.30
N PRO A 112 11.19 -23.07 -6.51
CA PRO A 112 11.29 -23.14 -5.05
C PRO A 112 11.33 -24.60 -4.60
N ASP A 113 12.52 -25.19 -4.62
CA ASP A 113 12.78 -26.54 -4.10
C ASP A 113 13.78 -26.52 -2.93
N ARG A 114 13.95 -27.69 -2.28
CA ARG A 114 14.84 -27.84 -1.11
C ARG A 114 16.29 -27.49 -1.44
N ALA A 115 16.78 -27.84 -2.63
CA ALA A 115 18.17 -27.60 -3.02
C ALA A 115 18.41 -26.12 -3.31
N ALA A 116 17.47 -25.47 -3.99
CA ALA A 116 17.48 -24.03 -4.23
C ALA A 116 17.47 -23.25 -2.91
N PHE A 117 16.63 -23.66 -1.96
CA PHE A 117 16.57 -23.05 -0.62
C PHE A 117 17.88 -23.25 0.16
N ALA A 118 18.40 -24.48 0.23
CA ALA A 118 19.66 -24.76 0.91
C ALA A 118 20.81 -23.92 0.33
N LYS A 119 20.87 -23.78 -1.00
CA LYS A 119 21.91 -23.00 -1.66
C LYS A 119 21.82 -21.51 -1.34
N VAL A 120 20.63 -20.91 -1.40
CA VAL A 120 20.49 -19.49 -1.05
C VAL A 120 20.74 -19.25 0.44
N SER A 121 20.35 -20.18 1.30
CA SER A 121 20.59 -20.11 2.74
C SER A 121 22.09 -20.15 3.08
N GLU A 122 22.87 -21.00 2.40
CA GLU A 122 24.33 -21.08 2.57
C GLU A 122 25.01 -19.76 2.18
N GLU A 123 24.68 -19.23 1.01
CA GLU A 123 25.23 -17.95 0.52
C GLU A 123 24.82 -16.79 1.44
N ALA A 124 23.56 -16.76 1.89
CA ALA A 124 23.06 -15.75 2.83
C ALA A 124 23.75 -15.84 4.20
N ALA A 125 24.09 -17.03 4.69
CA ALA A 125 24.85 -17.20 5.93
C ALA A 125 26.27 -16.66 5.80
N ALA A 126 26.92 -16.86 4.65
CA ALA A 126 28.23 -16.29 4.35
C ALA A 126 28.16 -14.75 4.25
N LEU A 127 27.17 -14.22 3.52
CA LEU A 127 26.91 -12.79 3.40
C LEU A 127 26.66 -12.14 4.77
N ARG A 128 25.84 -12.78 5.61
CA ARG A 128 25.51 -12.29 6.96
C ARG A 128 26.74 -12.24 7.87
N ARG A 129 27.59 -13.26 7.84
CA ARG A 129 28.87 -13.23 8.58
C ARG A 129 29.73 -12.07 8.11
N HIS A 130 29.93 -11.94 6.80
CA HIS A 130 30.70 -10.85 6.22
C HIS A 130 30.18 -9.46 6.63
N MET A 131 28.86 -9.24 6.61
CA MET A 131 28.26 -7.97 7.01
C MET A 131 28.30 -7.70 8.53
N LEU A 132 28.08 -8.71 9.37
CA LEU A 132 27.99 -8.53 10.82
C LEU A 132 29.37 -8.48 11.50
N GLU A 133 30.36 -9.20 10.96
CA GLU A 133 31.75 -9.17 11.44
C GLU A 133 32.49 -7.91 11.00
N ALA A 134 31.96 -7.18 10.01
CA ALA A 134 32.65 -6.03 9.45
C ALA A 134 32.94 -4.91 10.48
N GLU A 135 32.15 -4.73 11.56
CA GLU A 135 32.28 -3.63 12.57
C GLU A 135 32.56 -2.20 12.04
N LEU A 136 32.50 -1.99 10.72
CA LEU A 136 32.94 -0.75 10.07
C LEU A 136 31.85 0.31 10.17
N PRO A 137 32.21 1.60 10.33
CA PRO A 137 31.29 2.68 10.08
C PRO A 137 30.84 2.59 8.63
N LEU A 138 29.61 2.15 8.42
CA LEU A 138 29.03 1.98 7.09
C LEU A 138 29.00 3.36 6.43
N PRO A 139 29.77 3.61 5.36
CA PRO A 139 29.83 4.91 4.74
C PRO A 139 28.42 5.30 4.27
N LYS A 140 27.97 6.50 4.67
CA LYS A 140 26.73 7.06 4.13
C LYS A 140 26.94 7.32 2.64
N CYS A 141 26.25 6.57 1.80
CA CYS A 141 26.31 6.75 0.35
C CYS A 141 25.62 8.07 0.02
N THR A 142 26.29 8.90 -0.78
CA THR A 142 25.72 10.16 -1.28
C THR A 142 25.49 10.00 -2.77
N LEU A 143 24.28 10.25 -3.24
CA LEU A 143 23.92 10.04 -4.64
C LEU A 143 23.17 11.22 -5.24
N ASP A 144 23.38 11.41 -6.53
CA ASP A 144 22.60 12.31 -7.36
C ASP A 144 21.42 11.50 -7.93
N TYR A 145 20.20 11.79 -7.47
CA TYR A 145 19.01 11.06 -7.90
C TYR A 145 18.57 11.53 -9.30
N PRO A 146 18.14 10.66 -10.24
CA PRO A 146 17.97 9.20 -10.14
C PRO A 146 19.13 8.39 -10.75
N GLU A 147 20.37 8.86 -10.67
CA GLU A 147 21.51 8.23 -11.38
C GLU A 147 21.91 6.83 -10.84
N VAL A 148 21.12 6.25 -9.91
CA VAL A 148 21.34 4.90 -9.39
C VAL A 148 20.39 3.89 -10.02
N PRO A 149 20.92 2.84 -10.67
CA PRO A 149 20.12 1.73 -11.18
C PRO A 149 19.27 1.15 -10.06
N GLY A 150 17.95 1.17 -10.25
CA GLY A 150 17.02 0.59 -9.30
C GLY A 150 16.45 1.52 -8.22
N LEU A 151 16.48 2.85 -8.41
CA LEU A 151 15.68 3.80 -7.61
C LEU A 151 14.71 4.65 -8.47
N GLY A 152 14.56 4.32 -9.75
CA GLY A 152 13.79 5.09 -10.72
C GLY A 152 12.48 4.44 -11.11
N VAL A 153 11.39 4.75 -10.41
CA VAL A 153 10.07 4.76 -11.06
C VAL A 153 9.60 6.21 -11.12
N PRO A 154 9.45 6.80 -12.32
CA PRO A 154 8.87 8.13 -12.46
C PRO A 154 7.39 8.02 -12.11
N PHE A 155 7.06 8.23 -10.85
CA PHE A 155 5.72 8.59 -10.45
C PHE A 155 5.60 10.12 -10.56
N PRO A 156 4.56 10.64 -11.22
CA PRO A 156 4.34 12.07 -11.27
C PRO A 156 4.02 12.55 -9.86
N LEU A 157 4.87 13.44 -9.35
CA LEU A 157 4.62 14.14 -8.11
C LEU A 157 3.72 15.32 -8.43
N VAL A 158 2.44 15.19 -8.11
CA VAL A 158 1.60 16.37 -7.99
C VAL A 158 1.65 16.79 -6.53
N PRO A 159 2.13 18.00 -6.20
CA PRO A 159 2.03 18.50 -4.84
C PRO A 159 0.54 18.73 -4.53
N VAL A 160 -0.11 17.74 -3.93
CA VAL A 160 -1.38 17.95 -3.26
C VAL A 160 -1.04 18.46 -1.86
N VAL A 161 -1.09 19.77 -1.67
CA VAL A 161 -1.01 20.37 -0.34
C VAL A 161 -2.30 20.02 0.39
N ILE A 162 -2.27 18.94 1.16
CA ILE A 162 -3.36 18.51 2.03
C ILE A 162 -3.09 19.10 3.41
N SER A 163 -3.90 20.08 3.83
CA SER A 163 -3.80 20.73 5.14
C SER A 163 -4.77 20.17 6.19
N GLU A 164 -5.69 19.26 5.83
CA GLU A 164 -6.66 18.53 6.69
C GLU A 164 -7.12 17.26 5.93
N PRO A 165 -7.84 16.25 6.47
CA PRO A 165 -8.27 15.10 5.67
C PRO A 165 -9.18 15.56 4.52
N ALA A 166 -8.56 15.80 3.37
CA ALA A 166 -9.24 16.26 2.18
C ALA A 166 -10.20 15.15 1.72
N SER A 167 -11.36 15.56 1.25
CA SER A 167 -12.32 14.66 0.61
C SER A 167 -12.13 14.70 -0.91
N LEU A 168 -12.16 13.53 -1.55
CA LEU A 168 -12.29 13.41 -2.99
C LEU A 168 -13.77 13.39 -3.37
N GLN A 169 -14.14 14.11 -4.43
CA GLN A 169 -15.45 13.95 -5.05
C GLN A 169 -15.43 12.74 -5.98
N LEU A 170 -16.18 11.70 -5.62
CA LEU A 170 -16.43 10.59 -6.52
C LEU A 170 -17.30 11.07 -7.68
N LYS A 171 -17.17 10.44 -8.86
CA LYS A 171 -17.89 10.88 -10.08
C LYS A 171 -19.42 10.85 -9.94
N GLY A 172 -19.96 10.05 -9.02
CA GLY A 172 -21.38 10.02 -8.64
C GLY A 172 -21.80 11.10 -7.63
N GLY A 173 -20.90 12.02 -7.27
CA GLY A 173 -21.18 13.20 -6.43
C GLY A 173 -20.99 13.00 -4.92
N ALA A 174 -20.54 11.83 -4.48
CA ALA A 174 -20.26 11.58 -3.07
C ALA A 174 -18.89 12.14 -2.67
N ALA A 175 -18.87 12.98 -1.62
CA ALA A 175 -17.62 13.45 -1.00
C ALA A 175 -17.06 12.37 -0.06
N MET A 176 -15.95 11.74 -0.45
CA MET A 176 -15.31 10.66 0.29
C MET A 176 -14.00 11.14 0.92
N PRO A 177 -13.81 11.06 2.25
CA PRO A 177 -12.52 11.37 2.87
C PRO A 177 -11.39 10.47 2.34
N LEU A 178 -10.21 11.05 2.08
CA LEU A 178 -9.08 10.34 1.50
C LEU A 178 -8.47 9.30 2.45
N LEU A 179 -8.61 9.45 3.76
CA LEU A 179 -8.06 8.51 4.76
C LEU A 179 -9.16 7.63 5.35
N ALA A 180 -9.12 6.33 5.07
CA ALA A 180 -10.02 5.34 5.64
C ALA A 180 -9.30 4.48 6.69
N LEU A 181 -9.89 4.36 7.89
CA LEU A 181 -9.46 3.36 8.87
C LEU A 181 -10.15 2.03 8.58
N ALA A 182 -9.36 0.99 8.29
CA ALA A 182 -9.86 -0.36 8.06
C ALA A 182 -10.12 -1.11 9.37
N VAL A 183 -11.39 -1.45 9.61
CA VAL A 183 -11.87 -2.18 10.79
C VAL A 183 -12.33 -3.58 10.36
N SER A 184 -11.61 -4.60 10.80
CA SER A 184 -11.93 -6.01 10.49
C SER A 184 -11.75 -6.94 11.69
N GLY A 185 -12.30 -8.15 11.60
CA GLY A 185 -12.13 -9.16 12.64
C GLY A 185 -10.67 -9.57 12.88
N ARG A 186 -9.78 -9.37 11.90
CA ARG A 186 -8.34 -9.64 12.04
C ARG A 186 -7.66 -8.65 12.99
N SER A 187 -8.07 -7.38 12.98
CA SER A 187 -7.54 -6.36 13.87
C SER A 187 -8.07 -6.47 15.31
N ARG A 188 -9.13 -7.27 15.54
CA ARG A 188 -9.86 -7.41 16.82
C ARG A 188 -9.98 -6.08 17.61
N PRO A 189 -10.32 -4.94 16.99
CA PRO A 189 -10.38 -3.69 17.72
C PRO A 189 -11.59 -3.72 18.67
N SER A 190 -11.41 -3.23 19.88
CA SER A 190 -12.53 -3.09 20.82
C SER A 190 -13.45 -1.95 20.38
N VAL A 191 -14.69 -1.96 20.89
CA VAL A 191 -15.64 -0.84 20.70
C VAL A 191 -15.01 0.48 21.17
N SER A 192 -14.29 0.45 22.29
CA SER A 192 -13.60 1.61 22.86
C SER A 192 -12.54 2.17 21.91
N ASP A 193 -11.76 1.30 21.27
CA ASP A 193 -10.71 1.69 20.32
C ASP A 193 -11.29 2.40 19.09
N ILE A 194 -12.37 1.84 18.52
CA ILE A 194 -13.06 2.44 17.37
C ILE A 194 -13.69 3.78 17.78
N SER A 195 -14.31 3.83 18.96
CA SER A 195 -14.93 5.04 19.51
C SER A 195 -13.89 6.15 19.73
N GLN A 196 -12.68 5.78 20.21
CA GLN A 196 -11.57 6.71 20.35
C GLN A 196 -11.04 7.18 19.00
N ALA A 197 -10.88 6.29 18.02
CA ALA A 197 -10.47 6.66 16.66
C ALA A 197 -11.41 7.70 16.03
N LEU A 198 -12.72 7.54 16.22
CA LEU A 198 -13.72 8.52 15.77
C LEU A 198 -13.56 9.88 16.47
N ARG A 199 -13.31 9.88 17.79
CA ARG A 199 -13.00 11.11 18.55
C ARG A 199 -11.69 11.75 18.12
N ASP A 200 -10.72 10.96 17.69
CA ASP A 200 -9.42 11.42 17.19
C ASP A 200 -9.47 12.03 15.79
N GLY A 201 -10.62 11.96 15.11
CA GLY A 201 -10.84 12.62 13.81
C GLY A 201 -11.03 11.66 12.64
N VAL A 202 -11.13 10.34 12.86
CA VAL A 202 -11.50 9.42 11.77
C VAL A 202 -12.91 9.76 11.29
N ARG A 203 -13.05 9.95 9.97
CA ARG A 203 -14.32 10.23 9.30
C ARG A 203 -14.65 9.28 8.15
N HIS A 204 -13.76 8.36 7.81
CA HIS A 204 -14.02 7.28 6.87
C HIS A 204 -13.62 5.95 7.48
N LEU A 205 -14.58 5.04 7.59
CA LEU A 205 -14.38 3.68 8.06
C LEU A 205 -14.56 2.70 6.90
N GLU A 206 -13.57 1.84 6.66
CA GLU A 206 -13.72 0.65 5.82
C GLU A 206 -14.03 -0.54 6.74
N VAL A 207 -15.26 -1.05 6.67
CA VAL A 207 -15.80 -2.01 7.62
C VAL A 207 -15.95 -3.37 6.97
N SER A 208 -15.45 -4.42 7.66
CA SER A 208 -15.83 -5.80 7.34
C SER A 208 -17.19 -6.14 7.98
N PRO A 209 -18.11 -6.82 7.28
CA PRO A 209 -19.42 -7.18 7.82
C PRO A 209 -19.38 -7.91 9.16
N SER A 210 -18.35 -8.73 9.39
CA SER A 210 -18.18 -9.50 10.63
C SER A 210 -18.03 -8.66 11.90
N VAL A 211 -17.70 -7.37 11.78
CA VAL A 211 -17.51 -6.45 12.93
C VAL A 211 -18.52 -5.30 12.92
N ALA A 212 -19.57 -5.40 12.11
CA ALA A 212 -20.58 -4.36 11.93
C ALA A 212 -21.23 -3.92 13.26
N HIS A 213 -21.59 -4.88 14.11
CA HIS A 213 -22.18 -4.59 15.42
C HIS A 213 -21.27 -3.73 16.30
N ALA A 214 -19.99 -4.09 16.43
CA ALA A 214 -19.02 -3.37 17.25
C ALA A 214 -18.77 -1.94 16.72
N VAL A 215 -18.67 -1.78 15.40
CA VAL A 215 -18.53 -0.45 14.78
C VAL A 215 -19.77 0.40 15.02
N GLY A 216 -20.96 -0.16 14.84
CA GLY A 216 -22.21 0.56 15.08
C GLY A 216 -22.35 1.04 16.53
N GLN A 217 -21.96 0.20 17.49
CA GLN A 217 -21.90 0.58 18.89
C GLN A 217 -20.88 1.70 19.13
N ALA A 218 -19.68 1.57 18.55
CA ALA A 218 -18.63 2.58 18.68
C ALA A 218 -19.04 3.94 18.10
N ILE A 219 -19.76 3.96 16.97
CA ILE A 219 -20.31 5.19 16.39
C ILE A 219 -21.24 5.88 17.40
N ARG A 220 -22.20 5.14 17.98
CA ARG A 220 -23.12 5.67 19.00
C ARG A 220 -22.38 6.20 20.24
N GLU A 221 -21.38 5.45 20.72
CA GLU A 221 -20.59 5.84 21.90
C GLU A 221 -19.67 7.04 21.63
N SER A 222 -19.16 7.18 20.40
CA SER A 222 -18.28 8.28 20.03
C SER A 222 -18.98 9.63 19.99
N ARG A 223 -20.32 9.64 19.85
CA ARG A 223 -21.16 10.82 19.64
C ARG A 223 -20.81 11.63 18.37
N VAL A 224 -20.10 11.03 17.42
CA VAL A 224 -19.90 11.62 16.09
C VAL A 224 -21.16 11.42 15.27
N GLU A 225 -21.67 12.49 14.68
CA GLU A 225 -22.87 12.45 13.86
C GLU A 225 -22.67 11.56 12.63
N ARG A 226 -23.70 10.77 12.29
CA ARG A 226 -23.62 9.87 11.13
C ARG A 226 -23.34 10.65 9.84
N SER A 227 -23.84 11.87 9.70
CA SER A 227 -23.63 12.73 8.53
C SER A 227 -22.17 13.16 8.32
N GLU A 228 -21.34 13.12 9.36
CA GLU A 228 -19.90 13.38 9.26
C GLU A 228 -19.10 12.16 8.78
N LEU A 229 -19.71 10.97 8.82
CA LEU A 229 -19.04 9.71 8.51
C LEU A 229 -19.25 9.29 7.06
N PHE A 230 -18.20 8.69 6.49
CA PHE A 230 -18.27 7.91 5.27
C PHE A 230 -18.03 6.43 5.59
N LEU A 231 -19.05 5.60 5.45
CA LEU A 231 -19.00 4.16 5.74
C LEU A 231 -18.87 3.38 4.43
N SER A 232 -17.70 2.78 4.23
CA SER A 232 -17.42 1.84 3.17
C SER A 232 -17.50 0.43 3.71
N VAL A 233 -18.27 -0.46 3.09
CA VAL A 233 -18.35 -1.87 3.48
C VAL A 233 -17.70 -2.76 2.44
N LEU A 234 -16.83 -3.66 2.89
CA LEU A 234 -16.29 -4.72 2.04
C LEU A 234 -17.39 -5.77 1.83
N TRP A 235 -17.83 -5.93 0.59
CA TRP A 235 -18.85 -6.91 0.24
C TRP A 235 -18.35 -8.33 0.55
N GLN A 236 -19.20 -9.11 1.21
CA GLN A 236 -18.95 -10.52 1.49
C GLN A 236 -20.23 -11.30 1.22
N PRO A 237 -20.15 -12.53 0.69
CA PRO A 237 -21.30 -13.41 0.68
C PRO A 237 -21.80 -13.62 2.13
N PRO A 238 -23.11 -13.57 2.40
CA PRO A 238 -24.19 -13.49 1.43
C PRO A 238 -24.86 -12.10 1.37
N LEU A 239 -24.15 -10.97 1.34
CA LEU A 239 -24.74 -9.60 1.25
C LEU A 239 -25.38 -9.31 -0.12
N ASP A 240 -26.43 -10.05 -0.48
CA ASP A 240 -27.02 -10.11 -1.82
C ASP A 240 -28.54 -9.84 -1.83
N SER A 241 -29.07 -9.23 -0.76
CA SER A 241 -30.47 -8.81 -0.69
C SER A 241 -30.64 -7.47 0.01
N ALA A 242 -31.70 -6.73 -0.33
CA ALA A 242 -32.07 -5.49 0.34
C ALA A 242 -32.34 -5.70 1.83
N ALA A 243 -32.93 -6.84 2.22
CA ALA A 243 -33.16 -7.19 3.62
C ALA A 243 -31.86 -7.36 4.42
N LYS A 244 -30.84 -7.96 3.81
CA LYS A 244 -29.52 -8.10 4.45
C LYS A 244 -28.79 -6.77 4.54
N LEU A 245 -28.93 -5.91 3.54
CA LEU A 245 -28.39 -4.55 3.61
C LEU A 245 -29.12 -3.72 4.68
N GLN A 246 -30.44 -3.86 4.80
CA GLN A 246 -31.21 -3.24 5.89
C GLN A 246 -30.71 -3.75 7.24
N ALA A 247 -30.56 -5.06 7.44
CA ALA A 247 -30.04 -5.62 8.69
C ALA A 247 -28.60 -5.14 9.03
N LEU A 248 -27.78 -4.89 8.00
CA LEU A 248 -26.47 -4.27 8.17
C LEU A 248 -26.59 -2.79 8.55
N ALA A 249 -27.50 -2.06 7.90
CA ALA A 249 -27.78 -0.65 8.17
C ALA A 249 -28.42 -0.44 9.54
N ASP A 250 -29.20 -1.38 10.05
CA ASP A 250 -29.76 -1.35 11.41
C ASP A 250 -28.63 -1.44 12.46
N GLN A 251 -27.53 -2.13 12.12
CA GLN A 251 -26.36 -2.25 13.00
C GLN A 251 -25.46 -1.01 12.91
N LEU A 252 -25.07 -0.61 11.69
CA LEU A 252 -24.06 0.42 11.40
C LEU A 252 -24.61 1.84 11.20
N GLY A 253 -25.88 1.96 10.85
CA GLY A 253 -26.43 3.11 10.13
C GLY A 253 -26.36 2.94 8.61
N PRO A 254 -26.87 3.91 7.82
CA PRO A 254 -26.80 3.89 6.36
C PRO A 254 -25.39 3.58 5.85
N VAL A 255 -25.23 2.98 4.67
CA VAL A 255 -23.92 2.67 4.07
C VAL A 255 -23.66 3.63 2.90
N ASP A 256 -22.49 4.27 2.85
CA ASP A 256 -22.16 5.19 1.75
C ASP A 256 -21.66 4.44 0.52
N MET A 257 -20.73 3.50 0.71
CA MET A 257 -20.11 2.76 -0.38
C MET A 257 -20.07 1.25 -0.11
N MET A 258 -20.35 0.45 -1.13
CA MET A 258 -20.08 -0.98 -1.11
C MET A 258 -18.91 -1.30 -2.04
N ILE A 259 -17.93 -2.06 -1.55
CA ILE A 259 -16.72 -2.42 -2.29
C ILE A 259 -16.77 -3.92 -2.62
N LEU A 260 -16.85 -4.29 -3.90
CA LEU A 260 -16.80 -5.69 -4.34
C LEU A 260 -15.35 -6.18 -4.39
N PRO A 261 -14.93 -7.14 -3.55
CA PRO A 261 -13.60 -7.70 -3.64
C PRO A 261 -13.51 -8.73 -4.77
N HIS A 262 -12.36 -8.77 -5.43
CA HIS A 262 -11.97 -9.88 -6.30
C HIS A 262 -11.70 -11.08 -5.41
N ALA A 263 -12.76 -11.83 -5.10
CA ALA A 263 -12.73 -12.87 -4.08
C ALA A 263 -13.66 -14.04 -4.39
N LEU A 264 -14.19 -14.12 -5.62
CA LEU A 264 -14.94 -15.25 -6.15
C LEU A 264 -14.59 -15.46 -7.62
N PRO A 265 -14.97 -16.61 -8.23
CA PRO A 265 -14.95 -16.75 -9.68
C PRO A 265 -15.68 -15.59 -10.38
N PHE A 266 -15.15 -15.12 -11.51
CA PHE A 266 -15.58 -13.87 -12.14
C PHE A 266 -17.09 -13.81 -12.43
N ASP A 267 -17.71 -14.92 -12.83
CA ASP A 267 -19.17 -14.99 -13.04
C ASP A 267 -20.00 -14.74 -11.78
N ALA A 268 -19.54 -15.21 -10.63
CA ALA A 268 -20.19 -14.93 -9.36
C ALA A 268 -20.05 -13.45 -8.99
N MET A 269 -18.89 -12.84 -9.26
CA MET A 269 -18.67 -11.41 -9.05
C MET A 269 -19.54 -10.55 -9.96
N ARG A 270 -19.73 -10.92 -11.24
CA ARG A 270 -20.68 -10.23 -12.12
C ARG A 270 -22.12 -10.29 -11.60
N ARG A 271 -22.55 -11.43 -11.05
CA ARG A 271 -23.88 -11.56 -10.42
C ARG A 271 -24.00 -10.70 -9.16
N ALA A 272 -22.97 -10.69 -8.32
CA ALA A 272 -22.92 -9.83 -7.14
C ALA A 272 -22.98 -8.34 -7.54
N TRP A 273 -22.22 -7.92 -8.56
CA TRP A 273 -22.25 -6.56 -9.06
C TRP A 273 -23.65 -6.14 -9.52
N ARG A 274 -24.37 -6.97 -10.30
CA ARG A 274 -25.77 -6.67 -10.69
C ARG A 274 -26.69 -6.43 -9.50
N HIS A 275 -26.43 -7.09 -8.37
CA HIS A 275 -27.18 -6.84 -7.16
C HIS A 275 -26.86 -5.45 -6.57
N LEU A 276 -25.58 -5.10 -6.51
CA LEU A 276 -25.11 -3.80 -6.04
C LEU A 276 -25.64 -2.64 -6.90
N GLU A 277 -25.69 -2.81 -8.23
CA GLU A 277 -26.28 -1.84 -9.15
C GLU A 277 -27.74 -1.53 -8.78
N ARG A 278 -28.56 -2.56 -8.52
CA ARG A 278 -29.97 -2.40 -8.13
C ARG A 278 -30.11 -1.69 -6.79
N LEU A 279 -29.21 -1.94 -5.84
CA LEU A 279 -29.21 -1.28 -4.54
C LEU A 279 -28.86 0.21 -4.67
N LYS A 280 -27.83 0.55 -5.45
CA LYS A 280 -27.49 1.94 -5.77
C LYS A 280 -28.65 2.65 -6.49
N ALA A 281 -29.27 2.01 -7.48
CA ALA A 281 -30.41 2.58 -8.21
C ALA A 281 -31.62 2.87 -7.31
N LYS A 282 -31.81 2.09 -6.24
CA LYS A 282 -32.84 2.31 -5.21
C LYS A 282 -32.44 3.34 -4.14
N GLY A 283 -31.26 3.96 -4.24
CA GLY A 283 -30.77 4.96 -3.29
C GLY A 283 -30.19 4.40 -1.98
N TRP A 284 -29.97 3.10 -1.88
CA TRP A 284 -29.44 2.48 -0.65
C TRP A 284 -27.93 2.69 -0.45
N LEU A 285 -27.24 3.01 -1.54
CA LEU A 285 -25.79 3.23 -1.58
C LEU A 285 -25.52 4.50 -2.37
N ARG A 286 -24.57 5.32 -1.91
CA ARG A 286 -24.15 6.53 -2.60
C ARG A 286 -23.11 6.24 -3.67
N ALA A 287 -22.21 5.28 -3.43
CA ALA A 287 -21.12 4.90 -4.33
C ALA A 287 -20.93 3.39 -4.42
N LEU A 288 -20.28 2.93 -5.50
CA LEU A 288 -19.84 1.56 -5.66
C LEU A 288 -18.35 1.52 -6.00
N GLY A 289 -17.64 0.58 -5.36
CA GLY A 289 -16.22 0.37 -5.57
C GLY A 289 -15.88 -1.09 -5.83
N VAL A 290 -14.66 -1.31 -6.28
CA VAL A 290 -14.05 -2.64 -6.47
C VAL A 290 -12.73 -2.71 -5.73
N ARG A 291 -12.31 -3.91 -5.34
CA ARG A 291 -10.99 -4.16 -4.75
C ARG A 291 -10.33 -5.33 -5.45
N GLY A 292 -9.11 -5.15 -5.96
CA GLY A 292 -8.42 -6.25 -6.63
C GLY A 292 -8.87 -6.49 -8.07
N PHE A 293 -9.50 -5.53 -8.76
CA PHE A 293 -9.96 -5.69 -10.15
C PHE A 293 -9.01 -4.98 -11.13
N ARG A 294 -8.66 -5.65 -12.22
CA ARG A 294 -7.94 -5.03 -13.34
C ARG A 294 -8.88 -4.20 -14.22
N PRO A 295 -8.34 -3.31 -15.06
CA PRO A 295 -9.13 -2.58 -16.03
C PRO A 295 -10.02 -3.44 -16.94
N GLU A 296 -9.55 -4.58 -17.45
CA GLU A 296 -10.33 -5.48 -18.31
C GLU A 296 -11.48 -6.13 -17.54
N GLU A 297 -11.24 -6.46 -16.28
CA GLU A 297 -12.25 -7.06 -15.41
C GLU A 297 -13.31 -6.04 -15.02
N VAL A 298 -12.91 -4.79 -14.76
CA VAL A 298 -13.85 -3.68 -14.62
C VAL A 298 -14.69 -3.53 -15.90
N ASP A 299 -14.08 -3.57 -17.08
CA ASP A 299 -14.78 -3.44 -18.36
C ASP A 299 -15.78 -4.58 -18.62
N ALA A 300 -15.51 -5.77 -18.07
CA ALA A 300 -16.37 -6.93 -18.19
C ALA A 300 -17.48 -7.02 -17.12
N LEU A 301 -17.54 -6.08 -16.17
CA LEU A 301 -18.67 -5.93 -15.26
C LEU A 301 -19.90 -5.39 -16.03
N PRO A 302 -21.13 -5.73 -15.60
CA PRO A 302 -22.30 -4.98 -16.04
C PRO A 302 -22.17 -3.51 -15.62
N SER A 303 -22.65 -2.59 -16.47
CA SER A 303 -22.60 -1.13 -16.26
C SER A 303 -21.28 -0.65 -15.63
N PRO A 304 -20.14 -0.86 -16.29
CA PRO A 304 -18.81 -0.60 -15.72
C PRO A 304 -18.60 0.88 -15.35
N ASN A 305 -19.39 1.77 -15.94
CA ASN A 305 -19.45 3.18 -15.60
C ASN A 305 -19.90 3.46 -14.16
N LEU A 306 -20.52 2.50 -13.46
CA LEU A 306 -20.92 2.62 -12.05
C LEU A 306 -19.77 2.35 -11.07
N VAL A 307 -18.61 1.86 -11.51
CA VAL A 307 -17.42 1.74 -10.65
C VAL A 307 -16.85 3.14 -10.43
N GLU A 308 -16.79 3.61 -9.19
CA GLU A 308 -16.30 4.95 -8.82
C GLU A 308 -14.99 4.91 -8.03
N TYR A 309 -14.66 3.75 -7.45
CA TYR A 309 -13.53 3.55 -6.56
C TYR A 309 -12.87 2.20 -6.85
N ALA A 310 -11.54 2.17 -6.88
CA ALA A 310 -10.75 0.95 -7.04
C ALA A 310 -9.63 0.89 -6.00
N GLN A 311 -9.70 -0.09 -5.11
CA GLN A 311 -8.69 -0.35 -4.09
C GLN A 311 -7.70 -1.42 -4.56
N CYS A 312 -6.42 -1.18 -4.34
CA CYS A 312 -5.32 -2.09 -4.69
C CYS A 312 -4.35 -2.26 -3.53
N VAL A 313 -3.50 -3.28 -3.61
CA VAL A 313 -2.35 -3.38 -2.71
C VAL A 313 -1.27 -2.44 -3.21
N PHE A 314 -0.86 -1.51 -2.35
CA PHE A 314 0.09 -0.46 -2.70
C PHE A 314 1.08 -0.29 -1.54
N THR A 315 2.35 -0.60 -1.78
CA THR A 315 3.44 -0.48 -0.82
C THR A 315 4.66 0.12 -1.51
N PRO A 316 5.65 0.66 -0.78
CA PRO A 316 6.90 1.10 -1.41
C PRO A 316 7.65 -0.02 -2.14
N TYR A 317 7.45 -1.28 -1.72
CA TYR A 317 8.05 -2.45 -2.37
C TYR A 317 7.25 -3.01 -3.56
N ARG A 318 5.98 -2.61 -3.69
CA ARG A 318 5.08 -2.97 -4.78
C ARG A 318 4.27 -1.72 -5.11
N PRO A 319 4.73 -0.90 -6.08
CA PRO A 319 4.24 0.46 -6.28
C PRO A 319 2.87 0.51 -6.98
N GLY A 320 2.02 -0.51 -6.79
CA GLY A 320 0.64 -0.52 -7.21
C GLY A 320 0.40 -0.75 -8.70
N PRO A 321 -0.66 -0.15 -9.28
CA PRO A 321 -1.03 -0.36 -10.67
C PRO A 321 0.04 0.08 -11.65
N SER A 322 0.10 -0.63 -12.77
CA SER A 322 0.82 -0.24 -13.97
C SER A 322 0.33 1.10 -14.49
N ARG A 323 1.17 1.78 -15.28
CA ARG A 323 0.80 3.05 -15.91
C ARG A 323 -0.45 2.96 -16.78
N ASP A 324 -0.66 1.83 -17.45
CA ASP A 324 -1.88 1.60 -18.24
C ASP A 324 -3.12 1.58 -17.35
N THR A 325 -3.06 0.85 -16.22
CA THR A 325 -4.16 0.76 -15.28
C THR A 325 -4.50 2.10 -14.66
N TRP A 326 -3.49 2.85 -14.23
CA TRP A 326 -3.70 4.24 -13.81
C TRP A 326 -4.45 4.98 -14.92
N LYS A 327 -3.88 5.06 -16.13
CA LYS A 327 -4.44 5.83 -17.25
C LYS A 327 -5.91 5.48 -17.51
N ARG A 328 -6.24 4.19 -17.57
CA ARG A 328 -7.61 3.72 -17.84
C ARG A 328 -8.57 4.03 -16.72
N PHE A 329 -8.15 3.90 -15.46
CA PHE A 329 -8.98 4.27 -14.32
C PHE A 329 -9.19 5.78 -14.21
N GLY A 330 -8.15 6.58 -14.46
CA GLY A 330 -8.25 8.04 -14.51
C GLY A 330 -9.18 8.54 -15.63
N GLN A 331 -9.09 7.95 -16.83
CA GLN A 331 -10.02 8.24 -17.94
C GLN A 331 -11.49 7.93 -17.59
N ARG A 332 -11.73 6.96 -16.71
CA ARG A 332 -13.07 6.58 -16.21
C ARG A 332 -13.49 7.32 -14.94
N GLN A 333 -12.65 8.24 -14.47
CA GLN A 333 -12.81 8.97 -13.21
C GLN A 333 -13.03 8.03 -12.03
N ILE A 334 -12.29 6.92 -12.01
CA ILE A 334 -12.26 5.96 -10.89
C ILE A 334 -11.21 6.43 -9.89
N ALA A 335 -11.63 6.67 -8.66
CA ALA A 335 -10.74 7.00 -7.56
C ALA A 335 -9.88 5.78 -7.19
N LEU A 336 -8.57 5.94 -7.19
CA LEU A 336 -7.64 4.89 -6.77
C LEU A 336 -7.36 4.98 -5.27
N ALA A 337 -7.29 3.82 -4.62
CA ALA A 337 -6.96 3.73 -3.20
C ALA A 337 -5.88 2.70 -2.89
N ALA A 338 -4.90 3.14 -2.10
CA ALA A 338 -3.80 2.36 -1.57
C ALA A 338 -4.21 1.63 -0.29
N ALA A 339 -4.04 0.30 -0.27
CA ALA A 339 -4.12 -0.49 0.94
C ALA A 339 -2.80 -1.23 1.19
N GLY A 340 -2.45 -1.43 2.46
CA GLY A 340 -1.28 -2.22 2.86
C GLY A 340 0.02 -1.44 3.04
N LEU A 341 0.01 -0.11 2.95
CA LEU A 341 1.19 0.76 3.14
C LEU A 341 1.96 0.48 4.43
N LEU A 342 1.25 0.11 5.51
CA LEU A 342 1.81 -0.11 6.84
C LEU A 342 1.98 -1.59 7.19
N SER A 343 1.55 -2.51 6.33
CA SER A 343 1.67 -3.94 6.57
C SER A 343 2.96 -4.49 5.96
N ASP A 344 3.52 -5.46 6.66
CA ASP A 344 4.55 -6.37 6.15
C ASP A 344 3.99 -7.23 5.01
N TRP A 345 2.76 -7.73 5.13
CA TRP A 345 2.16 -8.67 4.19
C TRP A 345 2.19 -8.21 2.71
N PRO A 346 2.70 -9.04 1.76
CA PRO A 346 3.16 -10.42 1.91
C PRO A 346 4.65 -10.59 2.30
N ARG A 347 5.40 -9.51 2.51
CA ARG A 347 6.85 -9.53 2.82
C ARG A 347 7.12 -9.55 4.33
N PRO A 348 8.33 -9.90 4.80
CA PRO A 348 8.71 -9.76 6.21
C PRO A 348 9.20 -8.36 6.58
N LEU A 349 9.60 -7.57 5.59
CA LEU A 349 10.12 -6.23 5.79
C LEU A 349 8.94 -5.28 5.99
N ARG A 350 8.83 -4.70 7.19
CA ARG A 350 7.81 -3.70 7.50
C ARG A 350 8.19 -2.37 6.83
N PRO A 351 7.39 -1.85 5.89
CA PRO A 351 7.74 -0.60 5.21
C PRO A 351 8.02 0.61 6.12
N PRO A 352 7.27 0.83 7.22
CA PRO A 352 7.56 1.95 8.14
C PRO A 352 8.92 1.86 8.83
N ASP A 353 9.49 0.65 8.93
CA ASP A 353 10.75 0.38 9.61
C ASP A 353 11.96 0.39 8.66
N ASP A 354 11.74 0.53 7.34
CA ASP A 354 12.80 0.58 6.33
C ASP A 354 13.72 1.79 6.59
N PRO A 355 15.06 1.61 6.65
CA PRO A 355 15.98 2.71 6.86
C PRO A 355 15.82 3.89 5.88
N HIS A 356 15.45 3.65 4.61
CA HIS A 356 15.17 4.71 3.64
C HIS A 356 13.94 5.54 3.99
N VAL A 357 12.95 4.94 4.64
CA VAL A 357 11.76 5.64 5.15
C VAL A 357 12.11 6.35 6.46
N ARG A 358 12.87 5.70 7.35
CA ARG A 358 13.26 6.23 8.64
C ARG A 358 14.11 7.50 8.53
N ILE A 359 15.08 7.55 7.61
CA ILE A 359 15.91 8.76 7.43
C ILE A 359 15.08 9.98 7.01
N ILE A 360 14.01 9.78 6.24
CA ILE A 360 13.04 10.84 5.89
C ILE A 360 12.23 11.22 7.13
N ALA A 361 11.72 10.21 7.85
CA ALA A 361 10.90 10.39 9.05
C ALA A 361 11.63 11.17 10.15
N GLU A 362 12.88 10.81 10.44
CA GLU A 362 13.76 11.48 11.40
C GLU A 362 14.00 12.95 11.02
N ARG A 363 14.31 13.23 9.74
CA ARG A 363 14.50 14.60 9.26
C ARG A 363 13.24 15.46 9.39
N LEU A 364 12.07 14.86 9.23
CA LEU A 364 10.78 15.57 9.30
C LEU A 364 10.19 15.60 10.72
N GLY A 365 10.78 14.90 11.69
CA GLY A 365 10.20 14.72 13.03
C GLY A 365 8.86 13.97 12.98
N LYS A 366 8.74 12.99 12.08
CA LYS A 366 7.55 12.16 11.84
C LYS A 366 7.87 10.68 12.04
N SER A 367 6.85 9.83 12.09
CA SER A 367 7.04 8.37 12.02
C SER A 367 7.06 7.85 10.58
N GLY A 368 7.64 6.67 10.38
CA GLY A 368 7.66 6.02 9.06
C GLY A 368 6.25 5.76 8.52
N ALA A 369 5.28 5.52 9.41
CA ALA A 369 3.88 5.40 9.02
C ALA A 369 3.34 6.70 8.42
N GLN A 370 3.54 7.83 9.09
CA GLN A 370 3.14 9.15 8.58
C GLN A 370 3.79 9.44 7.21
N VAL A 371 5.09 9.15 7.07
CA VAL A 371 5.80 9.33 5.79
C VAL A 371 5.15 8.53 4.66
N LEU A 372 4.85 7.26 4.87
CA LEU A 372 4.24 6.41 3.83
C LEU A 372 2.78 6.78 3.52
N LEU A 373 2.01 7.17 4.54
CA LEU A 373 0.64 7.67 4.33
C LEU A 373 0.67 8.96 3.53
N ARG A 374 1.56 9.90 3.88
CA ARG A 374 1.72 11.16 3.15
C ARG A 374 2.22 10.95 1.72
N TRP A 375 3.15 10.01 1.51
CA TRP A 375 3.62 9.63 0.19
C TRP A 375 2.48 9.17 -0.72
N ALA A 376 1.65 8.22 -0.28
CA ALA A 376 0.52 7.75 -1.07
C ALA A 376 -0.50 8.87 -1.39
N LEU A 377 -0.77 9.75 -0.42
CA LEU A 377 -1.63 10.90 -0.63
C LEU A 377 -1.06 11.88 -1.68
N GLN A 378 0.25 12.15 -1.66
CA GLN A 378 0.93 12.99 -2.67
C GLN A 378 0.98 12.34 -4.06
N LEU A 379 0.84 11.03 -4.15
CA LEU A 379 0.61 10.34 -5.42
C LEU A 379 -0.84 10.46 -5.93
N GLY A 380 -1.72 11.13 -5.18
CA GLY A 380 -3.13 11.30 -5.52
C GLY A 380 -4.01 10.08 -5.19
N LEU A 381 -3.52 9.18 -4.35
CA LEU A 381 -4.28 7.99 -3.89
C LEU A 381 -5.09 8.34 -2.65
N ALA A 382 -6.32 7.83 -2.57
CA ALA A 382 -6.93 7.60 -1.27
C ALA A 382 -6.15 6.51 -0.53
N VAL A 383 -6.22 6.47 0.80
CA VAL A 383 -5.45 5.56 1.62
C VAL A 383 -6.34 4.83 2.60
N VAL A 384 -6.22 3.51 2.60
CA VAL A 384 -6.82 2.62 3.58
C VAL A 384 -5.71 2.12 4.50
N PHE A 385 -5.74 2.55 5.76
CA PHE A 385 -4.73 2.19 6.75
C PHE A 385 -5.32 1.38 7.89
N ARG A 386 -4.44 0.63 8.56
CA ARG A 386 -4.72 0.00 9.85
C ARG A 386 -3.77 0.58 10.87
N ALA A 387 -4.25 0.77 12.09
CA ALA A 387 -3.46 1.22 13.21
C ALA A 387 -3.92 0.51 14.47
N SER A 388 -3.00 0.29 15.40
CA SER A 388 -3.37 0.02 16.79
C SER A 388 -3.92 1.29 17.43
N PRO A 389 -4.72 1.18 18.52
CA PRO A 389 -5.49 2.29 19.06
C PRO A 389 -4.66 3.54 19.39
N GLY A 390 -3.44 3.36 19.91
CA GLY A 390 -2.53 4.47 20.25
C GLY A 390 -1.90 5.21 19.07
N HIS A 391 -1.96 4.66 17.85
CA HIS A 391 -1.33 5.24 16.66
C HIS A 391 -2.31 5.91 15.71
N VAL A 392 -3.62 5.82 15.95
CA VAL A 392 -4.62 6.43 15.04
C VAL A 392 -4.42 7.93 14.96
N ARG A 393 -4.39 8.62 16.11
CA ARG A 393 -4.20 10.08 16.16
C ARG A 393 -2.90 10.52 15.49
N GLU A 394 -1.82 9.79 15.74
CA GLU A 394 -0.52 10.03 15.10
C GLU A 394 -0.62 9.90 13.57
N ASN A 395 -1.22 8.83 13.07
CA ASN A 395 -1.37 8.56 11.64
C ASN A 395 -2.30 9.55 10.92
N LEU A 396 -3.16 10.27 11.65
CA LEU A 396 -3.98 11.35 11.11
C LEU A 396 -3.23 12.69 10.99
N ALA A 397 -2.12 12.87 11.71
CA ALA A 397 -1.34 14.10 11.72
C ALA A 397 -0.42 14.23 10.48
N LEU A 398 -1.04 14.38 9.30
CA LEU A 398 -0.37 14.43 8.00
C LEU A 398 -0.24 15.86 7.42
N ASP A 399 -0.26 16.87 8.29
CA ASP A 399 0.00 18.28 7.96
C ASP A 399 1.50 18.55 7.81
N PHE A 400 2.08 17.95 6.77
CA PHE A 400 3.45 18.17 6.30
C PHE A 400 3.55 17.70 4.85
N GLU A 401 4.60 18.06 4.15
CA GLU A 401 4.83 17.63 2.77
C GLU A 401 6.17 16.89 2.64
N LEU A 402 6.17 15.82 1.87
CA LEU A 402 7.39 15.19 1.39
C LEU A 402 7.93 16.00 0.22
N SER A 403 9.22 16.34 0.27
CA SER A 403 9.88 16.93 -0.89
C SER A 403 9.79 15.97 -2.09
N PRO A 404 9.83 16.48 -3.33
CA PRO A 404 9.87 15.65 -4.53
C PRO A 404 10.91 14.52 -4.44
N ARG A 405 12.08 14.84 -3.91
CA ARG A 405 13.19 13.92 -3.66
C ARG A 405 12.82 12.77 -2.72
N ASP A 406 12.11 13.05 -1.63
CA ASP A 406 11.76 12.03 -0.63
C ASP A 406 10.70 11.08 -1.13
N ALA A 407 9.69 11.63 -1.79
CA ALA A 407 8.66 10.82 -2.41
C ALA A 407 9.24 9.92 -3.53
N GLN A 408 10.20 10.44 -4.29
CA GLN A 408 10.95 9.68 -5.29
C GLN A 408 11.81 8.56 -4.68
N LEU A 409 12.51 8.83 -3.56
CA LEU A 409 13.27 7.81 -2.84
C LEU A 409 12.37 6.64 -2.42
N ILE A 410 11.19 6.94 -1.86
CA ILE A 410 10.21 5.92 -1.44
C ILE A 410 9.68 5.15 -2.65
N SER A 411 9.32 5.84 -3.74
CA SER A 411 8.89 5.20 -5.00
C SER A 411 9.96 4.30 -5.61
N GLY A 412 11.23 4.62 -5.39
CA GLY A 412 12.36 3.81 -5.83
C GLY A 412 12.54 2.50 -5.07
N LEU A 413 11.95 2.31 -3.88
CA LEU A 413 12.17 1.10 -3.07
C LEU A 413 11.69 -0.20 -3.72
N ALA A 414 10.71 -0.12 -4.62
CA ALA A 414 10.30 -1.25 -5.47
C ALA A 414 11.49 -1.86 -6.20
N THR A 415 12.32 -0.95 -6.69
CA THR A 415 13.74 -1.07 -7.05
C THR A 415 14.51 -2.22 -6.45
N LEU A 416 14.60 -2.11 -5.14
CA LEU A 416 15.46 -2.89 -4.27
C LEU A 416 14.74 -4.13 -3.74
N ALA A 417 13.43 -4.21 -3.91
CA ALA A 417 12.59 -5.25 -3.34
C ALA A 417 12.08 -6.28 -4.36
N GLU A 418 12.46 -6.21 -5.65
CA GLU A 418 11.98 -7.14 -6.66
C GLU A 418 12.68 -8.51 -6.62
N PRO A 419 11.88 -9.58 -6.42
CA PRO A 419 12.09 -10.79 -7.22
C PRO A 419 10.80 -11.42 -7.77
N LEU A 420 9.66 -10.72 -7.68
CA LEU A 420 8.41 -11.17 -8.30
C LEU A 420 8.23 -10.42 -9.63
N PRO A 421 7.75 -11.07 -10.72
CA PRO A 421 7.45 -10.33 -11.94
C PRO A 421 6.46 -9.20 -11.60
N PRO A 422 6.66 -7.99 -12.17
CA PRO A 422 5.82 -6.84 -11.88
C PRO A 422 4.37 -7.17 -12.24
N GLY A 423 3.56 -7.46 -11.23
CA GLY A 423 2.12 -7.56 -11.35
C GLY A 423 1.49 -6.18 -11.17
N ASP A 424 0.24 -6.02 -11.62
CA ASP A 424 -0.48 -4.75 -11.64
C ASP A 424 -0.91 -4.22 -10.25
N GLY A 425 -0.26 -4.64 -9.14
CA GLY A 425 -0.63 -4.25 -7.77
C GLY A 425 -1.98 -4.80 -7.25
N PHE A 426 -2.86 -5.26 -8.14
CA PHE A 426 -4.11 -5.94 -7.79
C PHE A 426 -3.82 -7.40 -7.44
N VAL A 427 -4.03 -7.77 -6.18
CA VAL A 427 -3.89 -9.16 -5.72
C VAL A 427 -5.18 -9.91 -6.01
N HIS A 428 -5.12 -10.85 -6.94
CA HIS A 428 -6.23 -11.73 -7.29
C HIS A 428 -6.07 -13.06 -6.55
N PRO A 429 -6.95 -13.40 -5.59
CA PRO A 429 -6.86 -14.65 -4.85
C PRO A 429 -7.07 -15.92 -5.72
N TYR A 430 -7.51 -15.76 -6.97
CA TYR A 430 -7.69 -16.85 -7.94
C TYR A 430 -6.67 -16.85 -9.08
N GLU A 431 -5.87 -15.81 -9.20
CA GLU A 431 -4.72 -15.91 -10.07
C GLU A 431 -3.57 -16.49 -9.27
N PRO A 432 -2.86 -17.48 -9.83
CA PRO A 432 -1.62 -17.87 -9.22
C PRO A 432 -0.75 -16.62 -9.18
N LEU A 433 -0.28 -16.24 -7.98
CA LEU A 433 1.07 -15.64 -7.91
C LEU A 433 1.93 -16.48 -8.85
N PRO A 434 2.64 -15.91 -9.83
CA PRO A 434 3.36 -16.71 -10.81
C PRO A 434 4.18 -17.77 -10.07
N LYS A 435 3.74 -19.04 -10.18
CA LYS A 435 4.18 -20.26 -9.46
C LYS A 435 3.66 -20.57 -8.03
N MET A 436 2.48 -20.11 -7.61
CA MET A 436 1.72 -20.73 -6.51
C MET A 436 0.76 -21.80 -7.04
N LYS A 437 1.31 -22.88 -7.60
CA LYS A 437 0.56 -24.14 -7.69
C LYS A 437 0.51 -24.74 -6.29
N ARG A 438 -0.71 -25.02 -5.83
CA ARG A 438 -1.08 -25.65 -4.56
C ARG A 438 -0.55 -27.11 -4.45
N GLU A 439 0.76 -27.30 -4.41
CA GLU A 439 1.39 -28.60 -4.13
C GLU A 439 2.43 -28.54 -2.99
N LEU A 440 2.30 -27.56 -2.09
CA LEU A 440 2.71 -27.63 -0.68
C LEU A 440 1.44 -27.57 0.15
#